data_AF-A0A7J4EPE0-F1
#
_entry.id   AF-A0A7J4EPE0-F1
#
_cell.length_a   1.000
_cell.length_b   1.000
_cell.length_c   1.000
_cell.angle_alpha   90.00
_cell.angle_beta   90.00
_cell.angle_gamma   90.00
#
_symmetry.space_group_name_H-M   'P 1'
#
loop_
_entity.id
_entity.type
_entity.pdbx_description
1 polymer ?
#
loop_
_entity_poly.entity_id
_entity_poly.type
_entity_poly.pdbx_seq_one_letter_code
_entity_poly.pdbx_strand_id
1 'polypeptide(L)'
;MNELRERTLIEMFGALEDIYGANYECKYHPCHFSGQDCSFCYCPFYPCLNYDFGGEMKVTEEGYIWDCQNCWWIHEKDNVEEVIFSLSKYPKQRLIEEDWVFYSRILQELYYGEELGHLIDDVYNLIPAILYKKDCSRGENAELICVTLEDFTIIHVEKLDSIEKAKKGVLIPVKEGKKLYAILSGEPVVCNIEISPVNPS
;
A
#
# COMPACT_ATOMS: atom_id res chain seq x y z
N MET A 1 -20.19 -0.29 -5.65
CA MET A 1 -18.91 -1.01 -5.47
C MET A 1 -18.38 -1.30 -6.86
N ASN A 2 -17.17 -0.83 -7.16
CA ASN A 2 -16.51 -1.12 -8.42
C ASN A 2 -16.12 -2.62 -8.48
N GLU A 3 -15.90 -3.12 -9.70
CA GLU A 3 -15.60 -4.54 -9.96
C GLU A 3 -14.36 -5.01 -9.19
N LEU A 4 -13.35 -4.13 -9.04
CA LEU A 4 -12.12 -4.44 -8.34
C LEU A 4 -12.34 -4.66 -6.83
N ARG A 5 -13.09 -3.77 -6.17
CA ARG A 5 -13.37 -3.86 -4.74
C ARG A 5 -14.24 -5.08 -4.44
N GLU A 6 -15.24 -5.35 -5.27
CA GLU A 6 -16.07 -6.56 -5.14
C GLU A 6 -15.21 -7.81 -5.21
N ARG A 7 -14.32 -7.90 -6.22
CA ARG A 7 -13.40 -9.03 -6.37
C ARG A 7 -12.45 -9.17 -5.17
N THR A 8 -11.88 -8.07 -4.71
CA THR A 8 -11.02 -8.07 -3.52
C THR A 8 -11.75 -8.59 -2.29
N LEU A 9 -13.02 -8.20 -2.08
CA LEU A 9 -13.81 -8.70 -0.95
C LEU A 9 -14.13 -10.19 -1.06
N ILE A 10 -14.44 -10.69 -2.27
CA ILE A 10 -14.70 -12.13 -2.50
C ILE A 10 -13.46 -12.95 -2.14
N GLU A 11 -12.29 -12.57 -2.66
CA GLU A 11 -11.02 -13.27 -2.40
C GLU A 11 -10.62 -13.17 -0.93
N MET A 12 -10.74 -11.97 -0.34
CA MET A 12 -10.45 -11.74 1.08
C MET A 12 -11.35 -12.62 1.96
N PHE A 13 -12.67 -12.68 1.73
CA PHE A 13 -13.55 -13.53 2.52
C PHE A 13 -13.33 -15.01 2.29
N GLY A 14 -12.94 -15.42 1.08
CA GLY A 14 -12.49 -16.78 0.81
C GLY A 14 -11.28 -17.15 1.66
N ALA A 15 -10.27 -16.27 1.74
CA ALA A 15 -9.09 -16.45 2.56
C ALA A 15 -9.37 -16.48 4.08
N LEU A 16 -10.40 -15.76 4.54
CA LEU A 16 -10.82 -15.81 5.94
C LEU A 16 -11.55 -17.11 6.32
N GLU A 17 -12.09 -17.83 5.32
CA GLU A 17 -12.77 -19.11 5.53
C GLU A 17 -11.83 -20.31 5.40
N ASP A 18 -10.87 -20.24 4.48
CA ASP A 18 -9.84 -21.26 4.27
C ASP A 18 -8.51 -20.63 3.83
N ILE A 19 -7.39 -21.19 4.30
CA ILE A 19 -6.06 -20.70 3.96
C ILE A 19 -5.55 -21.47 2.74
N TYR A 20 -5.18 -20.75 1.69
CA TYR A 20 -4.66 -21.33 0.44
C TYR A 20 -3.15 -21.14 0.34
N GLY A 21 -2.41 -22.18 -0.03
CA GLY A 21 -0.99 -22.03 -0.34
C GLY A 21 -0.74 -21.54 -1.76
N ALA A 22 0.42 -21.88 -2.31
CA ALA A 22 0.71 -21.69 -3.73
C ALA A 22 -0.32 -22.39 -4.63
N ASN A 23 -0.83 -21.66 -5.63
CA ASN A 23 -1.77 -22.19 -6.61
C ASN A 23 -1.08 -22.51 -7.94
N TYR A 24 -0.47 -23.68 -8.05
CA TYR A 24 0.28 -24.12 -9.23
C TYR A 24 -0.59 -24.40 -10.48
N GLU A 25 -1.90 -24.57 -10.32
CA GLU A 25 -2.85 -24.77 -11.43
C GLU A 25 -3.26 -23.43 -12.08
N CYS A 26 -2.99 -22.30 -11.42
CA CYS A 26 -3.29 -20.98 -11.95
C CYS A 26 -2.36 -20.63 -13.11
N LYS A 27 -2.92 -20.27 -14.27
CA LYS A 27 -2.15 -19.84 -15.46
C LYS A 27 -1.27 -18.59 -15.24
N TYR A 28 -1.52 -17.86 -14.17
CA TYR A 28 -0.75 -16.67 -13.80
C TYR A 28 0.35 -17.00 -12.78
N HIS A 29 0.45 -18.22 -12.26
CA HIS A 29 1.44 -18.59 -11.25
C HIS A 29 2.83 -18.84 -11.86
N PRO A 30 3.92 -18.33 -11.24
CA PRO A 30 3.91 -17.33 -10.17
C PRO A 30 3.61 -15.92 -10.72
N CYS A 31 2.80 -15.13 -10.01
CA CYS A 31 2.54 -13.74 -10.35
C CYS A 31 3.65 -12.79 -9.87
N HIS A 32 4.32 -13.15 -8.76
CA HIS A 32 5.34 -12.37 -8.08
C HIS A 32 6.64 -13.18 -7.90
N PHE A 33 6.58 -14.36 -7.29
CA PHE A 33 7.73 -15.25 -7.10
C PHE A 33 7.34 -16.72 -6.92
N SER A 34 8.30 -17.62 -7.14
CA SER A 34 8.07 -19.07 -7.05
C SER A 34 7.70 -19.50 -5.63
N GLY A 35 6.63 -20.30 -5.48
CA GLY A 35 6.19 -20.76 -4.16
C GLY A 35 5.46 -19.71 -3.32
N GLN A 36 5.11 -18.56 -3.91
CA GLN A 36 4.28 -17.55 -3.26
C GLN A 36 2.96 -18.11 -2.73
N ASP A 37 2.48 -17.54 -1.64
CA ASP A 37 1.13 -17.75 -1.15
C ASP A 37 0.12 -16.99 -2.03
N CYS A 38 -0.96 -17.68 -2.40
CA CYS A 38 -2.00 -17.16 -3.29
C CYS A 38 -3.34 -16.90 -2.58
N SER A 39 -3.41 -17.02 -1.23
CA SER A 39 -4.64 -16.75 -0.44
C SER A 39 -5.24 -15.38 -0.75
N PHE A 40 -4.40 -14.36 -0.84
CA PHE A 40 -4.81 -13.01 -1.26
C PHE A 40 -4.45 -12.75 -2.71
N CYS A 41 -4.98 -13.57 -3.64
CA CYS A 41 -4.75 -13.38 -5.08
C CYS A 41 -5.13 -11.95 -5.52
N TYR A 42 -6.16 -11.37 -4.90
CA TYR A 42 -6.40 -9.93 -4.88
C TYR A 42 -6.07 -9.39 -3.51
N CYS A 43 -5.08 -8.50 -3.45
CA CYS A 43 -4.59 -7.96 -2.20
C CYS A 43 -5.67 -7.10 -1.51
N PRO A 44 -6.01 -7.37 -0.24
CA PRO A 44 -7.01 -6.59 0.50
C PRO A 44 -6.58 -5.14 0.76
N PHE A 45 -5.28 -4.86 0.62
CA PHE A 45 -4.71 -3.53 0.81
C PHE A 45 -4.46 -2.78 -0.51
N TYR A 46 -4.86 -3.33 -1.66
CA TYR A 46 -4.64 -2.65 -2.94
C TYR A 46 -5.54 -1.41 -3.11
N PRO A 47 -5.00 -0.27 -3.58
CA PRO A 47 -3.58 0.05 -3.74
C PRO A 47 -2.98 0.42 -2.37
N CYS A 48 -1.86 -0.19 -1.96
CA CYS A 48 -1.33 0.08 -0.61
C CYS A 48 -0.59 1.43 -0.50
N LEU A 49 -0.21 1.99 -1.65
CA LEU A 49 0.52 3.26 -1.78
C LEU A 49 1.83 3.32 -0.97
N ASN A 50 2.41 2.17 -0.64
CA ASN A 50 3.60 2.07 0.19
C ASN A 50 4.74 1.34 -0.53
N TYR A 51 5.83 2.08 -0.74
CA TYR A 51 7.01 1.63 -1.50
C TYR A 51 7.81 0.53 -0.79
N ASP A 52 7.63 0.31 0.53
CA ASP A 52 8.35 -0.71 1.30
C ASP A 52 8.01 -2.14 0.86
N PHE A 53 6.82 -2.31 0.29
CA PHE A 53 6.36 -3.57 -0.28
C PHE A 53 6.75 -3.72 -1.74
N GLY A 54 7.61 -2.85 -2.31
CA GLY A 54 8.04 -2.93 -3.71
C GLY A 54 7.01 -2.42 -4.73
N GLY A 55 5.86 -1.90 -4.28
CA GLY A 55 4.89 -1.26 -5.15
C GLY A 55 5.38 0.10 -5.66
N GLU A 56 4.89 0.55 -6.82
CA GLU A 56 5.24 1.84 -7.42
C GLU A 56 4.04 2.56 -8.05
N MET A 57 4.03 3.89 -8.00
CA MET A 57 3.08 4.69 -8.78
C MET A 57 3.58 4.78 -10.22
N LYS A 58 2.75 4.36 -11.20
CA LYS A 58 3.08 4.41 -12.63
C LYS A 58 2.04 5.18 -13.43
N VAL A 59 2.50 5.80 -14.51
CA VAL A 59 1.63 6.44 -15.51
C VAL A 59 1.47 5.49 -16.69
N THR A 60 0.22 5.25 -17.09
CA THR A 60 -0.19 4.47 -18.26
C THR A 60 -0.98 5.37 -19.23
N GLU A 61 -1.35 4.83 -20.38
CA GLU A 61 -2.25 5.52 -21.32
C GLU A 61 -3.64 5.82 -20.70
N GLU A 62 -4.05 5.01 -19.71
CA GLU A 62 -5.36 5.08 -19.04
C GLU A 62 -5.35 5.94 -17.78
N GLY A 63 -4.17 6.36 -17.30
CA GLY A 63 -4.01 7.21 -16.12
C GLY A 63 -2.93 6.71 -15.17
N TYR A 64 -3.10 6.99 -13.87
CA TYR A 64 -2.17 6.52 -12.84
C TYR A 64 -2.61 5.18 -12.28
N ILE A 65 -1.68 4.26 -12.10
CA ILE A 65 -1.90 2.97 -11.42
C ILE A 65 -0.91 2.78 -10.29
N TRP A 66 -1.31 2.00 -9.30
CA TRP A 66 -0.36 1.41 -8.35
C TRP A 66 0.07 0.05 -8.88
N ASP A 67 1.33 -0.08 -9.22
CA ASP A 67 1.92 -1.31 -9.73
C ASP A 67 2.58 -2.08 -8.60
N CYS A 68 2.03 -3.24 -8.28
CA CYS A 68 2.51 -4.13 -7.22
C CYS A 68 3.29 -5.35 -7.75
N GLN A 69 3.78 -5.33 -9.00
CA GLN A 69 4.45 -6.50 -9.59
C GLN A 69 5.64 -7.01 -8.76
N ASN A 70 6.35 -6.12 -8.06
CA ASN A 70 7.50 -6.47 -7.21
C ASN A 70 7.11 -6.67 -5.73
N CYS A 71 5.82 -6.84 -5.44
CA CYS A 71 5.35 -7.11 -4.09
C CYS A 71 5.66 -8.53 -3.65
N TRP A 72 6.26 -8.65 -2.47
CA TRP A 72 6.58 -9.93 -1.84
C TRP A 72 5.80 -10.15 -0.54
N TRP A 73 5.55 -9.10 0.22
CA TRP A 73 5.12 -9.19 1.63
C TRP A 73 3.80 -9.96 1.83
N ILE A 74 2.75 -9.58 1.11
CA ILE A 74 1.42 -10.23 1.21
C ILE A 74 1.38 -11.65 0.61
N HIS A 75 2.50 -12.11 0.05
CA HIS A 75 2.67 -13.41 -0.57
C HIS A 75 3.59 -14.34 0.22
N GLU A 76 4.13 -13.89 1.34
CA GLU A 76 4.77 -14.77 2.30
C GLU A 76 3.73 -15.36 3.24
N LYS A 77 3.83 -16.66 3.49
CA LYS A 77 2.86 -17.42 4.26
C LYS A 77 2.61 -16.83 5.66
N ASP A 78 3.68 -16.51 6.39
CA ASP A 78 3.56 -15.98 7.76
C ASP A 78 2.80 -14.64 7.77
N ASN A 79 3.04 -13.77 6.78
CA ASN A 79 2.31 -12.50 6.65
C ASN A 79 0.85 -12.72 6.27
N VAL A 80 0.54 -13.71 5.42
CA VAL A 80 -0.84 -14.09 5.08
C VAL A 80 -1.60 -14.53 6.32
N GLU A 81 -1.00 -15.41 7.14
CA GLU A 81 -1.62 -15.90 8.38
C GLU A 81 -1.92 -14.75 9.36
N GLU A 82 -0.99 -13.80 9.52
CA GLU A 82 -1.18 -12.61 10.37
C GLU A 82 -2.26 -11.66 9.82
N VAL A 83 -2.33 -11.47 8.50
CA VAL A 83 -3.38 -10.67 7.86
C VAL A 83 -4.75 -11.30 8.09
N ILE A 84 -4.88 -12.62 7.91
CA ILE A 84 -6.12 -13.36 8.18
C ILE A 84 -6.52 -13.20 9.65
N PHE A 85 -5.57 -13.42 10.58
CA PHE A 85 -5.81 -13.24 12.00
C PHE A 85 -6.29 -11.82 12.32
N SER A 86 -5.64 -10.80 11.76
CA SER A 86 -6.00 -9.40 12.00
C SER A 86 -7.38 -9.05 11.45
N LEU A 87 -7.67 -9.42 10.21
CA LEU A 87 -8.96 -9.15 9.56
C LEU A 87 -10.12 -9.93 10.20
N SER A 88 -9.87 -11.15 10.70
CA SER A 88 -10.89 -11.99 11.35
C SER A 88 -11.47 -11.38 12.64
N LYS A 89 -10.78 -10.40 13.23
CA LYS A 89 -11.25 -9.67 14.43
C LYS A 89 -12.43 -8.75 14.13
N TYR A 90 -12.70 -8.48 12.86
CA TYR A 90 -13.76 -7.57 12.42
C TYR A 90 -14.96 -8.34 11.88
N PRO A 91 -16.21 -7.90 12.16
CA PRO A 91 -17.38 -8.44 11.49
C PRO A 91 -17.29 -8.23 9.97
N LYS A 92 -17.76 -9.20 9.17
CA LYS A 92 -17.78 -9.09 7.69
C LYS A 92 -18.45 -7.79 7.22
N GLN A 93 -19.54 -7.37 7.86
CA GLN A 93 -20.23 -6.12 7.54
C GLN A 93 -19.32 -4.90 7.65
N ARG A 94 -18.49 -4.85 8.70
CA ARG A 94 -17.53 -3.76 8.90
C ARG A 94 -16.49 -3.75 7.78
N LEU A 95 -15.95 -4.91 7.43
CA LEU A 95 -15.00 -5.01 6.31
C LEU A 95 -15.60 -4.57 4.96
N ILE A 96 -16.91 -4.75 4.76
CA ILE A 96 -17.60 -4.27 3.55
C ILE A 96 -17.74 -2.74 3.55
N GLU A 97 -18.10 -2.15 4.70
CA GLU A 97 -18.47 -0.74 4.81
C GLU A 97 -17.28 0.21 4.98
N GLU A 98 -16.17 -0.27 5.52
CA GLU A 98 -15.00 0.55 5.83
C GLU A 98 -14.21 0.96 4.57
N ASP A 99 -13.54 2.11 4.69
CA ASP A 99 -12.84 2.76 3.59
C ASP A 99 -11.36 2.35 3.46
N TRP A 100 -10.67 2.95 2.50
CA TRP A 100 -9.25 2.68 2.27
C TRP A 100 -8.35 2.98 3.48
N VAL A 101 -8.66 4.03 4.25
CA VAL A 101 -7.84 4.43 5.40
C VAL A 101 -7.90 3.35 6.47
N PHE A 102 -9.07 2.74 6.70
CA PHE A 102 -9.20 1.60 7.62
C PHE A 102 -8.24 0.44 7.27
N TYR A 103 -8.18 0.04 6.00
CA TYR A 103 -7.27 -1.03 5.57
C TYR A 103 -5.79 -0.61 5.63
N SER A 104 -5.49 0.64 5.29
CA SER A 104 -4.14 1.20 5.41
C SER A 104 -3.62 1.17 6.85
N ARG A 105 -4.48 1.46 7.83
CA ARG A 105 -4.15 1.38 9.26
C ARG A 105 -3.79 -0.04 9.70
N ILE A 106 -4.60 -1.01 9.30
CA ILE A 106 -4.34 -2.44 9.59
C ILE A 106 -3.00 -2.87 9.00
N LEU A 107 -2.71 -2.48 7.76
CA LEU A 107 -1.43 -2.79 7.13
C LEU A 107 -0.24 -2.18 7.89
N GLN A 108 -0.38 -0.95 8.36
CA GLN A 108 0.66 -0.27 9.13
C GLN A 108 0.89 -0.96 10.49
N GLU A 109 -0.17 -1.32 11.21
CA GLU A 109 -0.04 -2.08 12.46
C GLU A 109 0.64 -3.43 12.24
N LEU A 110 0.29 -4.15 11.17
CA LEU A 110 0.89 -5.44 10.82
C LEU A 110 2.38 -5.32 10.46
N TYR A 111 2.76 -4.30 9.68
CA TYR A 111 4.11 -4.19 9.15
C TYR A 111 5.06 -3.38 10.04
N TYR A 112 4.58 -2.27 10.61
CA TYR A 112 5.37 -1.37 11.45
C TYR A 112 5.17 -1.59 12.95
N GLY A 113 4.11 -2.29 13.35
CA GLY A 113 3.73 -2.48 14.76
C GLY A 113 2.87 -1.36 15.33
N GLU A 114 2.62 -0.28 14.58
CA GLU A 114 1.81 0.87 14.98
C GLU A 114 1.29 1.62 13.75
N GLU A 115 0.21 2.41 13.91
CA GLU A 115 -0.21 3.39 12.91
C GLU A 115 0.74 4.60 12.96
N LEU A 116 1.45 4.85 11.86
CA LEU A 116 2.40 5.97 11.74
C LEU A 116 1.83 7.12 10.90
N GLY A 117 1.00 6.79 9.92
CA GLY A 117 0.21 7.75 9.16
C GLY A 117 -0.83 8.43 10.05
N HIS A 118 -1.32 9.59 9.62
CA HIS A 118 -2.31 10.33 10.38
C HIS A 118 -3.20 11.18 9.48
N LEU A 119 -4.41 11.45 9.95
CA LEU A 119 -5.35 12.31 9.25
C LEU A 119 -5.03 13.79 9.55
N ILE A 120 -5.00 14.61 8.50
CA ILE A 120 -4.92 16.07 8.55
C ILE A 120 -6.16 16.57 7.81
N ASP A 121 -7.18 17.01 8.53
CA ASP A 121 -8.51 17.30 7.99
C ASP A 121 -9.05 16.10 7.16
N ASP A 122 -9.25 16.27 5.85
CA ASP A 122 -9.75 15.23 4.92
C ASP A 122 -8.62 14.51 4.15
N VAL A 123 -7.37 14.69 4.58
CA VAL A 123 -6.18 14.15 3.92
C VAL A 123 -5.48 13.16 4.83
N TYR A 124 -5.28 11.93 4.36
CA TYR A 124 -4.49 10.94 5.10
C TYR A 124 -3.01 11.06 4.73
N ASN A 125 -2.18 11.49 5.68
CA ASN A 125 -0.75 11.63 5.50
C ASN A 125 -0.04 10.30 5.78
N LEU A 126 0.31 9.55 4.73
CA LEU A 126 1.02 8.26 4.84
C LEU A 126 2.56 8.43 4.82
N ILE A 127 3.06 9.64 4.55
CA ILE A 127 4.50 9.93 4.49
C ILE A 127 5.27 9.43 5.73
N PRO A 128 4.83 9.65 6.98
CA PRO A 128 5.59 9.20 8.15
C PRO A 128 5.81 7.68 8.18
N ALA A 129 4.80 6.91 7.76
CA ALA A 129 4.90 5.45 7.66
C ALA A 129 5.93 5.05 6.61
N ILE A 130 5.84 5.64 5.41
CA ILE A 130 6.74 5.32 4.29
C ILE A 130 8.18 5.77 4.59
N LEU A 131 8.41 6.80 5.40
CA LEU A 131 9.76 7.23 5.78
C LEU A 131 10.29 6.52 7.02
N TYR A 132 9.51 5.65 7.65
CA TYR A 132 9.86 5.00 8.90
C TYR A 132 11.19 4.23 8.79
N LYS A 133 12.08 4.49 9.77
CA LYS A 133 13.43 3.90 9.87
C LYS A 133 14.33 4.10 8.64
N LYS A 134 14.02 5.03 7.73
CA LYS A 134 14.88 5.35 6.59
C LYS A 134 15.92 6.40 6.95
N ASP A 135 17.08 6.32 6.31
CA ASP A 135 18.10 7.34 6.37
C ASP A 135 17.65 8.58 5.58
N CYS A 136 17.29 9.63 6.31
CA CYS A 136 16.74 10.86 5.77
C CYS A 136 17.66 12.05 6.05
N SER A 137 17.85 12.89 5.04
CA SER A 137 18.62 14.13 5.13
C SER A 137 17.80 15.31 4.63
N ARG A 138 18.24 16.52 4.98
CA ARG A 138 17.58 17.75 4.51
C ARG A 138 17.64 17.83 2.98
N GLY A 139 16.48 18.04 2.35
CA GLY A 139 16.35 18.29 0.92
C GLY A 139 16.34 19.77 0.57
N GLU A 140 16.51 20.07 -0.72
CA GLU A 140 16.37 21.44 -1.25
C GLU A 140 14.96 21.70 -1.80
N ASN A 141 14.30 20.68 -2.34
CA ASN A 141 12.97 20.77 -2.94
C ASN A 141 11.95 19.95 -2.14
N ALA A 142 10.81 20.56 -1.89
CA ALA A 142 9.63 19.91 -1.35
C ALA A 142 8.74 19.50 -2.52
N GLU A 143 8.71 18.22 -2.86
CA GLU A 143 7.65 17.65 -3.68
C GLU A 143 7.08 16.43 -2.97
N LEU A 144 5.76 16.30 -3.03
CA LEU A 144 5.00 15.14 -2.58
C LEU A 144 3.89 14.86 -3.58
N ILE A 145 3.27 13.68 -3.46
CA ILE A 145 2.15 13.27 -4.30
C ILE A 145 0.91 13.17 -3.44
N CYS A 146 -0.19 13.76 -3.90
CA CYS A 146 -1.52 13.52 -3.35
C CYS A 146 -2.29 12.58 -4.29
N VAL A 147 -2.75 11.46 -3.74
CA VAL A 147 -3.50 10.42 -4.46
C VAL A 147 -4.94 10.46 -3.99
N THR A 148 -5.87 10.83 -4.88
CA THR A 148 -7.30 10.75 -4.59
C THR A 148 -7.82 9.37 -4.95
N LEU A 149 -8.48 8.73 -3.99
CA LEU A 149 -9.11 7.42 -4.15
C LEU A 149 -10.63 7.55 -4.10
N GLU A 150 -11.32 6.77 -4.92
CA GLU A 150 -12.75 6.53 -4.81
C GLU A 150 -13.00 5.02 -4.89
N ASP A 151 -13.61 4.45 -3.83
CA ASP A 151 -13.84 3.01 -3.71
C ASP A 151 -12.59 2.17 -4.02
N PHE A 152 -11.45 2.52 -3.42
CA PHE A 152 -10.15 1.87 -3.63
C PHE A 152 -9.56 2.00 -5.05
N THR A 153 -10.16 2.83 -5.92
CA THR A 153 -9.62 3.14 -7.25
C THR A 153 -8.92 4.49 -7.26
N ILE A 154 -7.74 4.57 -7.88
CA ILE A 154 -7.03 5.83 -8.11
C ILE A 154 -7.77 6.62 -9.18
N ILE A 155 -8.35 7.76 -8.80
CA ILE A 155 -9.08 8.64 -9.73
C ILE A 155 -8.31 9.91 -10.10
N HIS A 156 -7.36 10.31 -9.25
CA HIS A 156 -6.54 11.49 -9.49
C HIS A 156 -5.21 11.39 -8.74
N VAL A 157 -4.16 11.90 -9.37
CA VAL A 157 -2.83 12.03 -8.77
C VAL A 157 -2.29 13.40 -9.13
N GLU A 158 -1.90 14.17 -8.12
CA GLU A 158 -1.30 15.49 -8.28
C GLU A 158 0.01 15.59 -7.52
N LYS A 159 0.98 16.30 -8.10
CA LYS A 159 2.20 16.69 -7.39
C LYS A 159 1.95 18.01 -6.67
N LEU A 160 2.36 18.08 -5.40
CA LEU A 160 2.25 19.26 -4.57
C LEU A 160 3.62 19.64 -4.00
N ASP A 161 3.80 20.92 -3.72
CA ASP A 161 4.99 21.48 -3.08
C ASP A 161 4.82 21.73 -1.57
N SER A 162 3.64 21.44 -1.03
CA SER A 162 3.22 21.72 0.34
C SER A 162 2.03 20.83 0.73
N ILE A 163 1.96 20.42 1.99
CA ILE A 163 0.90 19.56 2.51
C ILE A 163 -0.44 20.31 2.53
N GLU A 164 -0.40 21.61 2.81
CA GLU A 164 -1.54 22.51 2.96
C GLU A 164 -2.35 22.70 1.66
N LYS A 165 -1.77 22.36 0.50
CA LYS A 165 -2.48 22.40 -0.79
C LYS A 165 -3.37 21.19 -1.02
N ALA A 166 -3.13 20.08 -0.32
CA ALA A 166 -3.95 18.89 -0.44
C ALA A 166 -5.31 19.13 0.20
N LYS A 167 -6.39 18.89 -0.56
CA LYS A 167 -7.77 19.07 -0.07
C LYS A 167 -8.42 17.78 0.39
N LYS A 168 -8.06 16.66 -0.25
CA LYS A 168 -8.54 15.31 0.04
C LYS A 168 -7.59 14.29 -0.56
N GLY A 169 -7.56 13.08 -0.01
CA GLY A 169 -6.79 11.97 -0.56
C GLY A 169 -5.67 11.52 0.37
N VAL A 170 -4.66 10.87 -0.20
CA VAL A 170 -3.54 10.26 0.52
C VAL A 170 -2.24 10.91 0.10
N LEU A 171 -1.45 11.40 1.05
CA LEU A 171 -0.12 11.95 0.76
C LEU A 171 0.94 10.87 0.86
N ILE A 172 1.76 10.79 -0.18
CA ILE A 172 2.91 9.88 -0.27
C ILE A 172 4.13 10.66 -0.80
N PRO A 173 5.36 10.20 -0.50
CA PRO A 173 6.56 10.82 -1.06
C PRO A 173 6.67 10.59 -2.57
N VAL A 174 7.36 11.49 -3.28
CA VAL A 174 7.78 11.24 -4.66
C VAL A 174 8.93 10.23 -4.64
N LYS A 175 8.81 9.14 -5.39
CA LYS A 175 9.90 8.18 -5.58
C LYS A 175 10.64 8.44 -6.89
N GLU A 176 11.96 8.63 -6.84
CA GLU A 176 12.83 8.63 -8.02
C GLU A 176 14.02 7.69 -7.81
N GLY A 177 14.04 6.60 -8.57
CA GLY A 177 15.04 5.55 -8.39
C GLY A 177 15.02 4.99 -6.96
N LYS A 178 16.12 5.20 -6.23
CA LYS A 178 16.32 4.76 -4.84
C LYS A 178 16.10 5.87 -3.81
N LYS A 179 15.51 7.00 -4.20
CA LYS A 179 15.27 8.14 -3.32
C LYS A 179 13.80 8.41 -3.17
N LEU A 180 13.41 8.81 -1.96
CA LEU A 180 12.10 9.34 -1.63
C LEU A 180 12.26 10.82 -1.28
N TYR A 181 11.47 11.67 -1.93
CA TYR A 181 11.38 13.10 -1.65
C TYR A 181 10.04 13.36 -0.98
N ALA A 182 10.06 14.10 0.12
CA ALA A 182 8.86 14.35 0.90
C ALA A 182 8.94 15.67 1.66
N ILE A 183 7.86 16.01 2.34
CA ILE A 183 7.80 17.05 3.36
C ILE A 183 7.52 16.36 4.69
N LEU A 184 8.42 16.55 5.66
CA LEU A 184 8.28 16.02 7.01
C LEU A 184 8.35 17.17 8.00
N SER A 185 7.28 17.35 8.80
CA SER A 185 7.18 18.45 9.76
C SER A 185 7.42 19.84 9.14
N GLY A 186 6.99 20.03 7.89
CA GLY A 186 7.14 21.29 7.14
C GLY A 186 8.50 21.48 6.44
N GLU A 187 9.46 20.58 6.63
CA GLU A 187 10.78 20.67 5.99
C GLU A 187 10.90 19.66 4.83
N PRO A 188 11.53 20.05 3.71
CA PRO A 188 11.88 19.12 2.66
C PRO A 188 12.89 18.08 3.14
N VAL A 189 12.62 16.81 2.87
CA VAL A 189 13.51 15.69 3.20
C VAL A 189 13.74 14.80 1.99
N VAL A 190 14.95 14.21 1.93
CA VAL A 190 15.31 13.17 0.98
C VAL A 190 15.77 11.95 1.75
N CYS A 191 15.12 10.82 1.51
CA CYS A 191 15.41 9.56 2.18
C CYS A 191 15.88 8.50 1.19
N ASN A 192 16.83 7.67 1.62
CA ASN A 192 17.30 6.54 0.83
C ASN A 192 16.38 5.33 1.04
N ILE A 193 16.08 4.63 -0.06
CA ILE A 193 15.43 3.32 -0.01
C ILE A 193 16.55 2.28 0.02
N GLU A 194 16.68 1.59 1.15
CA GLU A 194 17.46 0.36 1.19
C GLU A 194 16.73 -0.69 0.36
N ILE A 195 17.38 -1.21 -0.68
CA ILE A 195 16.88 -2.40 -1.35
C ILE A 195 17.08 -3.53 -0.36
N SER A 196 16.02 -3.96 0.32
CA SER A 196 16.08 -5.19 1.09
C SER A 196 16.49 -6.31 0.12
N PRO A 197 17.57 -7.06 0.38
CA PRO A 197 17.99 -8.17 -0.47
C PRO A 197 17.06 -9.34 -0.18
N VAL A 198 15.80 -9.26 -0.60
CA VAL A 198 14.86 -10.37 -0.48
C VAL A 198 14.11 -10.49 -1.81
N ASN A 199 14.82 -11.03 -2.81
CA ASN A 199 14.18 -12.05 -3.61
C ASN A 199 14.23 -13.32 -2.75
N PRO A 200 13.11 -13.88 -2.28
CA PRO A 200 13.14 -15.26 -1.86
C PRO A 200 13.58 -16.08 -3.09
N SER A 201 14.66 -16.83 -2.89
CA SER A 201 15.24 -17.71 -3.90
C SER A 201 14.36 -18.93 -4.12
#